data_AF-A0A7G2E542-F1
#
_entry.id   AF-A0A7G2E542-F1
#
_cell.length_a   1.000
_cell.length_b   1.000
_cell.length_c   1.000
_cell.angle_alpha   90.00
_cell.angle_beta   90.00
_cell.angle_gamma   90.00
#
_symmetry.space_group_name_H-M   'P 1'
#
loop_
_entity.id
_entity.type
_entity.pdbx_description
1 polymer ?
#
loop_
_entity_poly.entity_id
_entity_poly.type
_entity_poly.pdbx_seq_one_letter_code
_entity_poly.pdbx_strand_id
1 'polypeptide(L)'
;MILIDSICVNTKNMYYCEQSIISKLGNPHAEIKTIADIAAFNAVYLITSAGNYIRDKFIPIAENPLVKNQLLLCLATYRAVQKLLEGAYLADRQGDYSDMRHYQSSVLGMLDNCKTDFDYMVRTNWGVRLMINISLLATRQLPAQ
;
A
#
# COMPACT_ATOMS: atom_id res chain seq x y z
N MET A 1 -0.43 -12.52 -18.55
CA MET A 1 -0.56 -13.09 -17.20
C MET A 1 0.78 -13.51 -16.55
N ILE A 2 1.70 -14.20 -17.26
CA ILE A 2 3.01 -14.67 -16.73
C ILE A 2 3.79 -13.62 -15.90
N LEU A 3 3.72 -12.33 -16.27
CA LEU A 3 4.40 -11.26 -15.55
C LEU A 3 3.81 -10.98 -14.16
N ILE A 4 2.48 -10.99 -14.04
CA ILE A 4 1.79 -10.83 -12.75
C ILE A 4 2.08 -12.04 -11.89
N ASP A 5 1.99 -13.25 -12.45
CA ASP A 5 2.26 -14.49 -11.73
C ASP A 5 3.70 -14.48 -11.19
N SER A 6 4.68 -14.01 -11.98
CA SER A 6 6.09 -13.85 -11.59
C SER A 6 6.30 -12.78 -10.50
N ILE A 7 5.52 -11.69 -10.50
CA ILE A 7 5.56 -10.70 -9.42
C ILE A 7 4.89 -11.25 -8.16
N CYS A 8 3.73 -11.88 -8.31
CA CYS A 8 2.87 -12.34 -7.23
C CYS A 8 3.40 -13.59 -6.51
N VAL A 9 4.13 -14.48 -7.19
CA VAL A 9 4.80 -15.63 -6.55
C VAL A 9 5.85 -15.21 -5.53
N ASN A 10 6.44 -14.01 -5.71
CA ASN A 10 7.39 -13.43 -4.76
C ASN A 10 6.71 -12.71 -3.58
N THR A 11 5.37 -12.78 -3.49
CA THR A 11 4.60 -12.21 -2.38
C THR A 11 4.10 -13.30 -1.43
N LYS A 12 3.78 -12.92 -0.19
CA LYS A 12 3.24 -13.86 0.81
C LYS A 12 1.86 -14.43 0.47
N ASN A 13 1.11 -13.82 -0.46
CA ASN A 13 -0.22 -14.28 -0.85
C ASN A 13 -0.46 -14.02 -2.34
N MET A 14 -0.01 -14.98 -3.15
CA MET A 14 -0.08 -14.94 -4.60
C MET A 14 -1.51 -14.74 -5.12
N TYR A 15 -2.49 -15.51 -4.60
CA TYR A 15 -3.88 -15.41 -5.05
C TYR A 15 -4.48 -14.01 -4.84
N TYR A 16 -4.26 -13.43 -3.64
CA TYR A 16 -4.76 -12.09 -3.37
C TYR A 16 -4.02 -11.02 -4.18
N CYS A 17 -2.72 -11.18 -4.39
CA CYS A 17 -1.92 -10.31 -5.25
C CYS A 17 -2.49 -10.29 -6.68
N GLU A 18 -2.71 -11.46 -7.27
CA GLU A 18 -3.27 -11.61 -8.61
C GLU A 18 -4.64 -10.94 -8.70
N GLN A 19 -5.57 -11.27 -7.80
CA GLN A 19 -6.91 -10.70 -7.81
C GLN A 19 -6.89 -9.16 -7.69
N SER A 20 -6.04 -8.61 -6.82
CA SER A 20 -5.96 -7.16 -6.57
C SER A 20 -5.43 -6.36 -7.76
N ILE A 21 -4.62 -6.99 -8.63
CA ILE A 21 -4.08 -6.38 -9.84
C ILE A 21 -4.98 -6.68 -11.03
N ILE A 22 -5.31 -7.95 -11.28
CA ILE A 22 -6.10 -8.40 -12.44
C ILE A 22 -7.47 -7.73 -12.47
N SER A 23 -8.15 -7.56 -11.33
CA SER A 23 -9.47 -6.91 -11.28
C SER A 23 -9.46 -5.45 -11.76
N LYS A 24 -8.27 -4.84 -11.87
CA LYS A 24 -8.08 -3.45 -12.29
C LYS A 24 -7.41 -3.33 -13.66
N LEU A 25 -7.07 -4.45 -14.28
CA LEU A 25 -6.52 -4.47 -15.62
C LEU A 25 -7.62 -4.41 -16.68
N GLY A 26 -7.55 -3.41 -17.57
CA GLY A 26 -8.35 -3.40 -18.79
C GLY A 26 -7.87 -4.44 -19.83
N ASN A 27 -6.64 -4.93 -19.71
CA ASN A 27 -6.04 -5.93 -20.61
C ASN A 27 -5.16 -6.92 -19.81
N PRO A 28 -5.31 -8.25 -19.97
CA PRO A 28 -4.49 -9.28 -19.31
C PRO A 28 -2.99 -9.30 -19.70
N HIS A 29 -2.60 -8.49 -20.68
CA HIS A 29 -1.22 -8.24 -21.12
C HIS A 29 -0.73 -6.82 -20.82
N ALA A 30 -1.28 -6.18 -19.80
CA ALA A 30 -0.86 -4.84 -19.40
C ALA A 30 0.65 -4.75 -19.13
N GLU A 31 1.23 -3.60 -19.49
CA GLU A 31 2.65 -3.33 -19.31
C GLU A 31 3.04 -3.33 -17.82
N ILE A 32 4.31 -3.63 -17.54
CA ILE A 32 4.81 -3.66 -16.16
C ILE A 32 4.63 -2.31 -15.44
N LYS A 33 4.70 -1.20 -16.20
CA LYS A 33 4.41 0.14 -15.71
C LYS A 33 2.97 0.23 -15.21
N THR A 34 1.99 -0.25 -15.98
CA THR A 34 0.58 -0.27 -15.54
C THR A 34 0.38 -1.07 -14.25
N ILE A 35 1.11 -2.18 -14.07
CA ILE A 35 1.07 -2.97 -12.83
C ILE A 35 1.64 -2.17 -11.66
N ALA A 36 2.77 -1.50 -11.86
CA ALA A 36 3.40 -0.64 -10.85
C ALA A 36 2.49 0.52 -10.43
N ASP A 37 1.90 1.23 -11.41
CA ASP A 37 0.96 2.34 -11.21
C ASP A 37 -0.27 1.88 -10.39
N ILE A 38 -0.89 0.75 -10.78
CA ILE A 38 -2.06 0.20 -10.07
C ILE A 38 -1.72 -0.16 -8.63
N ALA A 39 -0.58 -0.80 -8.41
CA ALA A 39 -0.13 -1.20 -7.08
C ALA A 39 0.16 0.03 -6.21
N ALA A 40 0.88 1.04 -6.73
CA ALA A 40 1.15 2.29 -6.02
C ALA A 40 -0.16 3.02 -5.66
N PHE A 41 -1.09 3.14 -6.61
CA PHE A 41 -2.40 3.73 -6.38
C PHE A 41 -3.20 2.97 -5.30
N ASN A 42 -3.22 1.64 -5.36
CA ASN A 42 -3.92 0.81 -4.37
C ASN A 42 -3.35 1.00 -2.97
N ALA A 43 -2.03 1.16 -2.82
CA ALA A 43 -1.43 1.43 -1.52
C ALA A 43 -1.93 2.78 -0.94
N VAL A 44 -1.98 3.84 -1.76
CA VAL A 44 -2.53 5.15 -1.37
C VAL A 44 -4.00 5.03 -0.99
N TYR A 45 -4.80 4.35 -1.82
CA TYR A 45 -6.23 4.19 -1.57
C TYR A 45 -6.54 3.45 -0.27
N LEU A 46 -5.84 2.34 0.00
CA LEU A 46 -6.02 1.52 1.20
C LEU A 46 -5.71 2.32 2.47
N ILE A 47 -4.56 3.00 2.51
CA ILE A 47 -4.16 3.76 3.71
C ILE A 47 -5.09 4.95 3.96
N THR A 48 -5.52 5.63 2.89
CA THR A 48 -6.41 6.80 2.97
C THR A 48 -7.79 6.38 3.47
N SER A 49 -8.37 5.34 2.87
CA SER A 49 -9.66 4.79 3.27
C SER A 49 -9.64 4.34 4.73
N ALA A 50 -8.59 3.64 5.14
CA ALA A 50 -8.47 3.16 6.51
C ALA A 50 -8.28 4.30 7.53
N GLY A 51 -7.49 5.33 7.18
CA GLY A 51 -7.33 6.53 8.01
C GLY A 51 -8.66 7.27 8.21
N ASN A 52 -9.44 7.44 7.14
CA ASN A 52 -10.78 8.03 7.22
C ASN A 52 -11.71 7.16 8.09
N TYR A 53 -11.68 5.84 7.95
CA TYR A 53 -12.50 4.94 8.74
C TYR A 53 -12.15 4.99 10.24
N ILE A 54 -10.86 5.05 10.58
CA ILE A 54 -10.40 5.26 11.95
C ILE A 54 -10.97 6.57 12.51
N ARG A 55 -10.83 7.67 11.77
CA ARG A 55 -11.29 9.01 12.17
C ARG A 55 -12.80 9.06 12.37
N ASP A 56 -13.55 8.54 11.40
CA ASP A 56 -14.99 8.80 11.28
C ASP A 56 -15.85 7.74 11.96
N LYS A 57 -15.32 6.53 12.16
CA LYS A 57 -16.09 5.39 12.69
C LYS A 57 -15.53 4.83 13.98
N PHE A 58 -14.23 4.55 14.06
CA PHE A 58 -13.67 3.88 15.24
C PHE A 58 -13.39 4.80 16.43
N ILE A 59 -12.76 5.95 16.20
CA ILE A 59 -12.47 6.90 17.29
C ILE A 59 -13.74 7.40 17.99
N PRO A 60 -14.84 7.76 17.28
CA PRO A 60 -16.04 8.27 17.93
C PRO A 60 -16.74 7.27 18.85
N ILE A 61 -16.65 5.96 18.57
CA ILE A 61 -17.32 4.90 19.34
C ILE A 61 -16.39 4.21 20.35
N ALA A 62 -15.11 4.59 20.40
CA ALA A 62 -14.15 4.00 21.31
C ALA A 62 -14.34 4.53 22.74
N GLU A 63 -14.99 3.74 23.59
CA GLU A 63 -15.22 4.07 25.01
C GLU A 63 -13.94 3.88 25.85
N ASN A 64 -13.14 2.85 25.55
CA ASN A 64 -11.90 2.57 26.27
C ASN A 64 -10.80 3.58 25.89
N PRO A 65 -10.23 4.35 26.83
CA PRO A 65 -9.19 5.33 26.55
C PRO A 65 -7.91 4.73 25.93
N LEU A 66 -7.53 3.52 26.31
CA LEU A 66 -6.35 2.84 25.75
C LEU A 66 -6.57 2.50 24.28
N VAL A 67 -7.76 1.98 23.95
CA VAL A 67 -8.17 1.73 22.56
C VAL A 67 -8.17 3.02 21.76
N LYS A 68 -8.75 4.10 22.32
CA LYS A 68 -8.79 5.40 21.65
C LYS A 68 -7.40 5.95 21.35
N ASN A 69 -6.46 5.81 22.29
CA ASN A 69 -5.07 6.22 22.08
C ASN A 69 -4.37 5.40 20.99
N GLN A 70 -4.59 4.08 20.95
CA GLN A 70 -4.07 3.23 19.87
C GLN A 70 -4.63 3.65 18.50
N LEU A 71 -5.93 3.93 18.41
CA LEU A 71 -6.57 4.41 17.19
C LEU A 71 -5.99 5.75 16.73
N LEU A 72 -5.74 6.68 17.64
CA LEU A 72 -5.12 7.97 17.33
C LEU A 72 -3.68 7.82 16.83
N LEU A 73 -2.89 6.93 17.43
CA LEU A 73 -1.54 6.61 16.96
C LEU A 73 -1.57 6.00 15.54
N CYS A 74 -2.49 5.07 15.31
CA CYS A 74 -2.70 4.49 13.98
C CYS A 74 -3.13 5.54 12.95
N LEU A 75 -4.04 6.45 13.31
CA LEU A 75 -4.46 7.55 12.42
C LEU A 75 -3.29 8.45 12.04
N ALA A 76 -2.46 8.84 13.01
CA ALA A 76 -1.27 9.64 12.77
C ALA A 76 -0.27 8.91 11.86
N THR A 77 -0.05 7.63 12.11
CA THR A 77 0.80 6.76 11.29
C THR A 77 0.28 6.71 9.84
N TYR A 78 -1.01 6.47 9.66
CA TYR A 78 -1.63 6.33 8.33
C TYR A 78 -1.58 7.64 7.54
N ARG A 79 -1.74 8.79 8.19
CA ARG A 79 -1.55 10.10 7.54
C ARG A 79 -0.12 10.32 7.08
N ALA A 80 0.86 9.89 7.87
CA ALA A 80 2.27 10.02 7.50
C ALA A 80 2.62 9.06 6.35
N VAL A 81 2.15 7.82 6.40
CA VAL A 81 2.28 6.84 5.32
C VAL A 81 1.61 7.32 4.03
N GLN A 82 0.40 7.90 4.12
CA GLN A 82 -0.31 8.45 2.97
C GLN A 82 0.55 9.45 2.21
N LYS A 83 1.15 10.43 2.91
CA LYS A 83 2.02 11.44 2.29
C LYS A 83 3.20 10.83 1.54
N LEU A 84 3.84 9.81 2.12
CA LEU A 84 4.94 9.11 1.47
C LEU A 84 4.48 8.35 0.23
N LEU A 85 3.32 7.67 0.30
CA LEU A 85 2.78 6.93 -0.84
C LEU A 85 2.29 7.85 -1.96
N GLU A 86 1.74 9.02 -1.63
CA GLU A 86 1.42 10.07 -2.61
C GLU A 86 2.71 10.57 -3.29
N GLY A 87 3.78 10.80 -2.52
CA GLY A 87 5.11 11.11 -3.07
C GLY A 87 5.64 10.02 -4.00
N ALA A 88 5.52 8.75 -3.59
CA ALA A 88 5.90 7.61 -4.42
C ALA A 88 5.12 7.56 -5.74
N TYR A 89 3.80 7.77 -5.68
CA TYR A 89 2.94 7.78 -6.85
C TYR A 89 3.26 8.94 -7.80
N LEU A 90 3.60 10.12 -7.27
CA LEU A 90 4.03 11.24 -8.09
C LEU A 90 5.38 10.97 -8.78
N ALA A 91 6.34 10.38 -8.07
CA ALA A 91 7.63 9.99 -8.62
C ALA A 91 7.48 8.95 -9.75
N ASP A 92 6.63 7.94 -9.56
CA ASP A 92 6.26 6.93 -10.57
C ASP A 92 5.75 7.56 -11.88
N ARG A 93 4.84 8.54 -11.74
CA ARG A 93 4.26 9.28 -12.89
C ARG A 93 5.29 10.12 -13.63
N GLN A 94 6.36 10.54 -12.95
CA GLN A 94 7.47 11.29 -13.53
C GLN A 94 8.58 10.36 -14.08
N GLY A 95 8.47 9.04 -13.87
CA GLY A 95 9.50 8.07 -14.24
C GLY A 95 10.67 8.00 -13.27
N ASP A 96 10.61 8.70 -12.13
CA ASP A 96 11.64 8.64 -11.09
C ASP A 96 11.42 7.42 -10.18
N TYR A 97 11.83 6.27 -10.71
CA TYR A 97 11.72 5.01 -9.99
C TYR A 97 12.68 4.93 -8.78
N SER A 98 13.70 5.78 -8.70
CA SER A 98 14.60 5.82 -7.54
C SER A 98 13.90 6.41 -6.33
N ASP A 99 13.33 7.61 -6.48
CA ASP A 99 12.60 8.29 -5.42
C ASP A 99 11.33 7.52 -5.04
N MET A 100 10.63 6.97 -6.03
CA MET A 100 9.49 6.09 -5.78
C MET A 100 9.85 4.94 -4.82
N ARG A 101 10.95 4.22 -5.10
CA ARG A 101 11.42 3.12 -4.24
C ARG A 101 11.83 3.61 -2.86
N HIS A 102 12.43 4.80 -2.76
CA HIS A 102 12.82 5.40 -1.49
C HIS A 102 11.61 5.69 -0.60
N TYR A 103 10.58 6.35 -1.15
CA TYR A 103 9.33 6.61 -0.45
C TYR A 103 8.64 5.32 0.00
N GLN A 104 8.52 4.35 -0.91
CA GLN A 104 7.89 3.06 -0.64
C GLN A 104 8.62 2.26 0.45
N SER A 105 9.95 2.26 0.44
CA SER A 105 10.75 1.56 1.45
C SER A 105 10.58 2.19 2.84
N SER A 106 10.49 3.53 2.91
CA SER A 106 10.27 4.26 4.17
C SER A 106 8.95 3.88 4.84
N VAL A 107 7.90 3.63 4.05
CA VAL A 107 6.59 3.23 4.55
C VAL A 107 6.61 1.87 5.26
N LEU A 108 7.40 0.91 4.78
CA LEU A 108 7.40 -0.45 5.31
C LEU A 108 7.77 -0.52 6.80
N GLY A 109 8.67 0.35 7.27
CA GLY A 109 8.99 0.45 8.70
C GLY A 109 7.94 1.25 9.47
N MET A 110 7.36 2.29 8.86
CA MET A 110 6.39 3.15 9.54
C MET A 110 5.07 2.47 9.88
N LEU A 111 4.62 1.51 9.06
CA LEU A 111 3.39 0.75 9.33
C LEU A 111 3.45 -0.01 10.67
N ASP A 112 4.66 -0.35 11.17
CA ASP A 112 4.83 -1.01 12.46
C ASP A 112 4.52 -0.10 13.67
N ASN A 113 4.41 1.21 13.46
CA ASN A 113 3.95 2.13 14.50
C ASN A 113 2.44 2.00 14.78
N CYS A 114 1.68 1.48 13.80
CA CYS A 114 0.29 1.08 13.99
C CYS A 114 0.20 -0.43 14.26
N LYS A 115 0.85 -0.90 15.34
CA LYS A 115 0.66 -2.26 15.84
C LYS A 115 -0.60 -2.32 16.68
N THR A 116 -1.53 -3.15 16.26
CA THR A 116 -2.82 -3.30 16.92
C THR A 116 -3.41 -4.66 16.61
N ASP A 117 -4.25 -5.17 17.52
CA ASP A 117 -5.05 -6.38 17.34
C ASP A 117 -6.36 -6.10 16.60
N PHE A 118 -6.63 -4.83 16.23
CA PHE A 118 -7.77 -4.50 15.38
C PHE A 118 -7.58 -5.10 13.99
N ASP A 119 -8.30 -6.18 13.75
CA ASP A 119 -8.30 -6.97 12.52
C ASP A 119 -8.43 -6.13 11.23
N TYR A 120 -9.20 -5.04 11.26
CA TYR A 120 -9.27 -4.08 10.15
C TYR A 120 -7.90 -3.45 9.83
N MET A 121 -7.17 -2.95 10.82
CA MET A 121 -5.86 -2.31 10.65
C MET A 121 -4.78 -3.34 10.32
N VAL A 122 -4.83 -4.53 10.92
CA VAL A 122 -3.94 -5.64 10.58
C VAL A 122 -4.04 -5.93 9.08
N ARG A 123 -5.27 -6.06 8.55
CA ARG A 123 -5.49 -6.27 7.11
C ARG A 123 -5.06 -5.07 6.27
N THR A 124 -5.33 -3.83 6.70
CA THR A 124 -4.85 -2.64 5.98
C THR A 124 -3.33 -2.63 5.88
N ASN A 125 -2.62 -2.79 7.00
CA ASN A 125 -1.16 -2.80 7.04
C ASN A 125 -0.60 -3.88 6.12
N TRP A 126 -1.17 -5.08 6.18
CA TRP A 126 -0.78 -6.17 5.31
C TRP A 126 -1.03 -5.85 3.82
N GLY A 127 -2.21 -5.34 3.47
CA GLY A 127 -2.55 -4.98 2.10
C GLY A 127 -1.67 -3.87 1.53
N VAL A 128 -1.38 -2.83 2.31
CA VAL A 128 -0.47 -1.75 1.91
C VAL A 128 0.95 -2.29 1.69
N ARG A 129 1.47 -3.12 2.60
CA ARG A 129 2.79 -3.78 2.42
C ARG A 129 2.84 -4.63 1.16
N LEU A 130 1.76 -5.37 0.87
CA LEU A 130 1.68 -6.19 -0.34
C LEU A 130 1.73 -5.31 -1.59
N MET A 131 0.91 -4.27 -1.67
CA MET A 131 0.88 -3.35 -2.81
C MET A 131 2.22 -2.65 -3.04
N ILE A 132 2.88 -2.21 -1.97
CA ILE A 132 4.24 -1.65 -2.04
C ILE A 132 5.21 -2.68 -2.61
N ASN A 133 5.20 -3.92 -2.12
CA ASN A 133 6.10 -4.96 -2.60
C ASN A 133 5.87 -5.29 -4.09
N ILE A 134 4.62 -5.36 -4.54
CA ILE A 134 4.28 -5.55 -5.96
C ILE A 134 4.87 -4.41 -6.79
N SER A 135 4.66 -3.16 -6.34
CA SER A 135 5.14 -1.96 -7.02
C SER A 135 6.67 -1.91 -7.08
N LEU A 136 7.36 -2.23 -5.97
CA LEU A 136 8.82 -2.34 -5.91
C LEU A 136 9.37 -3.43 -6.84
N LEU A 137 8.72 -4.59 -6.91
CA LEU A 137 9.13 -5.70 -7.79
C LEU A 137 8.92 -5.36 -9.27
N ALA A 138 7.80 -4.71 -9.60
CA ALA A 138 7.50 -4.28 -10.96
C ALA A 138 8.51 -3.22 -11.44
N THR A 139 8.77 -2.20 -10.64
CA THR A 139 9.66 -1.08 -11.00
C THR A 139 11.13 -1.46 -11.10
N ARG A 140 11.57 -2.55 -10.46
CA ARG A 140 12.93 -3.10 -10.64
C ARG A 140 13.19 -3.66 -12.04
N GLN A 141 12.15 -3.98 -12.78
CA GLN A 141 12.25 -4.48 -14.16
C GLN A 141 12.21 -3.33 -15.18
N LEU A 142 11.94 -2.10 -14.72
CA LEU A 142 12.01 -0.90 -15.54
C LEU A 142 13.45 -0.35 -15.52
N PRO A 143 13.94 0.22 -16.64
CA PRO A 143 15.25 0.85 -16.66
C PRO A 143 15.30 1.99 -15.64
N ALA A 144 16.38 2.03 -14.84
CA ALA A 144 16.67 3.19 -14.02
C ALA A 144 16.95 4.37 -14.96
N GLN A 145 16.17 5.45 -14.84
CA GLN A 145 16.45 6.72 -15.49
C GLN A 145 17.29 7.59 -14.56
#